data_AF-A0A4R5PGU7-F1
#
_entry.id   AF-A0A4R5PGU7-F1
#
_cell.length_a   1.000
_cell.length_b   1.000
_cell.length_c   1.000
_cell.angle_alpha   90.00
_cell.angle_beta   90.00
_cell.angle_gamma   90.00
#
_symmetry.space_group_name_H-M   'P 1'
#
loop_
_entity.id
_entity.type
_entity.pdbx_description
1 polymer ?
#
loop_
_entity_poly.entity_id
_entity_poly.type
_entity_poly.pdbx_seq_one_letter_code
_entity_poly.pdbx_strand_id
1 'polypeptide(L)'
;MIKMERRRTLEIGLYLAAVTILSGIAAASSWLWLLVAAVATDGCRGDVCTPEGHHWATAFPMIALIAAVTISLISAVAVTVVKLPTAWVWIGIPLAIATYFLTPLLANWGHSAGIW
;
A
#
# COMPACT_ATOMS: atom_id res chain seq x y z
N MET A 1 -5.69 21.89 -29.16
CA MET A 1 -6.15 20.67 -28.46
C MET A 1 -5.01 19.70 -28.14
N ILE A 2 -4.16 19.34 -29.13
CA ILE A 2 -3.05 18.36 -29.00
C ILE A 2 -2.08 18.62 -27.82
N LYS A 3 -1.79 19.90 -27.51
CA LYS A 3 -0.87 20.28 -26.43
C LYS A 3 -1.41 19.96 -25.02
N MET A 4 -2.73 20.05 -24.81
CA MET A 4 -3.36 19.77 -23.51
C MET A 4 -3.41 18.28 -23.21
N GLU A 5 -3.70 17.47 -24.23
CA GLU A 5 -3.75 16.02 -24.11
C GLU A 5 -2.37 15.42 -23.84
N ARG A 6 -1.33 15.92 -24.51
CA ARG A 6 0.07 15.52 -24.23
C ARG A 6 0.50 15.81 -22.79
N ARG A 7 0.09 16.96 -22.23
CA ARG A 7 0.41 17.33 -20.84
C ARG A 7 -0.27 16.40 -19.85
N ARG A 8 -1.53 16.04 -20.10
CA ARG A 8 -2.31 15.10 -19.28
C ARG A 8 -1.68 13.70 -19.27
N THR A 9 -1.30 13.18 -20.43
CA THR A 9 -0.62 11.87 -20.53
C THR A 9 0.72 11.87 -19.81
N LEU A 10 1.47 12.97 -19.90
CA LEU A 10 2.78 13.09 -19.24
C LEU A 10 2.64 13.17 -17.70
N GLU A 11 1.64 13.89 -17.18
CA GLU A 11 1.36 13.96 -15.74
C GLU A 11 0.95 12.59 -15.17
N ILE A 12 0.07 11.86 -15.86
CA ILE A 12 -0.33 10.49 -15.43
C ILE A 12 0.85 9.52 -15.54
N GLY A 13 1.63 9.61 -16.61
CA GLY A 13 2.83 8.79 -16.79
C GLY A 13 3.87 9.02 -15.69
N LEU A 14 4.11 10.29 -15.32
CA LEU A 14 5.00 10.66 -14.23
C LEU A 14 4.49 10.13 -12.88
N TYR A 15 3.19 10.22 -12.64
CA TYR A 15 2.56 9.65 -11.45
C TYR A 15 2.75 8.12 -11.37
N LEU A 16 2.50 7.39 -12.46
CA LEU A 16 2.68 5.94 -12.50
C LEU A 16 4.14 5.53 -12.28
N ALA A 17 5.09 6.28 -12.85
CA ALA A 17 6.51 6.07 -12.59
C ALA A 17 6.85 6.28 -11.11
N ALA A 18 6.34 7.36 -10.50
CA ALA A 18 6.53 7.63 -9.07
C ALA A 18 5.94 6.52 -8.19
N VAL A 19 4.71 6.08 -8.47
CA VAL A 19 4.06 4.97 -7.75
C VAL A 19 4.89 3.69 -7.87
N THR A 20 5.42 3.39 -9.06
CA THR A 20 6.24 2.19 -9.30
C THR A 20 7.53 2.23 -8.47
N ILE A 21 8.24 3.37 -8.47
CA ILE A 21 9.47 3.57 -7.68
C ILE A 21 9.17 3.45 -6.19
N LEU A 22 8.13 4.15 -5.70
CA LEU A 22 7.73 4.14 -4.30
C LEU A 22 7.28 2.74 -3.86
N SER A 23 6.59 1.99 -4.73
CA SER A 23 6.18 0.61 -4.45
C SER A 23 7.39 -0.32 -4.37
N GLY A 24 8.42 -0.11 -5.19
CA GLY A 24 9.68 -0.85 -5.09
C GLY A 24 10.43 -0.59 -3.78
N ILE A 25 10.49 0.67 -3.35
CA ILE A 25 11.08 1.05 -2.06
C ILE A 25 10.25 0.49 -0.90
N ALA A 26 8.92 0.58 -0.99
CA ALA A 26 8.02 -0.02 -0.03
C ALA A 26 8.27 -1.53 0.06
N ALA A 27 8.33 -2.25 -1.05
CA ALA A 27 8.60 -3.69 -1.07
C ALA A 27 9.92 -4.04 -0.37
N ALA A 28 11.00 -3.32 -0.65
CA ALA A 28 12.28 -3.56 0.02
C ALA A 28 12.22 -3.27 1.54
N SER A 29 11.46 -2.25 1.95
CA SER A 29 11.35 -1.83 3.35
C SER A 29 10.31 -2.60 4.17
N SER A 30 9.27 -3.16 3.54
CA SER A 30 8.22 -3.94 4.22
C SER A 30 8.81 -5.15 4.94
N TRP A 31 9.82 -5.79 4.35
CA TRP A 31 10.53 -6.91 4.97
C TRP A 31 11.38 -6.50 6.18
N LEU A 32 11.84 -5.25 6.26
CA LEU A 32 12.62 -4.76 7.39
C LEU A 32 11.72 -4.32 8.56
N TRP A 33 10.59 -3.68 8.27
CA TRP A 33 9.78 -2.98 9.28
C TRP A 33 8.63 -3.82 9.84
N LEU A 34 7.91 -4.57 8.99
CA LEU A 34 6.73 -5.32 9.44
C LEU A 34 7.08 -6.66 10.09
N LEU A 35 8.28 -7.20 9.82
CA LEU A 35 8.83 -8.31 10.63
C LEU A 35 8.98 -7.86 12.09
N VAL A 36 9.59 -6.71 12.34
CA VAL A 36 9.79 -6.18 13.70
C VAL A 36 8.46 -5.94 14.42
N ALA A 37 7.47 -5.39 13.72
CA ALA A 37 6.13 -5.19 14.27
C ALA A 37 5.43 -6.53 14.54
N ALA A 38 5.56 -7.53 13.66
CA ALA A 38 4.93 -8.84 13.83
C ALA A 38 5.61 -9.73 14.88
N VAL A 39 6.92 -9.62 15.09
CA VAL A 39 7.60 -10.27 16.22
C VAL A 39 7.06 -9.71 17.56
N ALA A 40 6.54 -8.48 17.55
CA ALA A 40 5.89 -7.86 18.70
C ALA A 40 4.39 -8.19 18.83
N THR A 41 3.78 -8.93 17.88
CA THR A 41 2.36 -9.35 17.93
C THR A 41 2.17 -10.75 18.54
N ASP A 42 0.95 -11.01 19.00
CA ASP A 42 0.55 -12.25 19.68
C ASP A 42 0.96 -13.50 18.88
N GLY A 43 1.86 -14.30 19.47
CA GLY A 43 2.34 -15.55 18.87
C GLY A 43 3.84 -15.60 18.57
N CYS A 44 4.55 -14.46 18.66
CA CYS A 44 6.01 -14.38 18.60
C CYS A 44 6.58 -13.76 19.88
N ARG A 45 7.68 -14.32 20.40
CA ARG A 45 8.43 -13.76 21.54
C ARG A 45 9.93 -13.85 21.25
N GLY A 46 10.49 -12.75 20.75
CA GLY A 46 11.86 -12.72 20.24
C GLY A 46 11.99 -13.64 19.03
N ASP A 47 12.94 -14.58 19.06
CA ASP A 47 13.24 -15.44 17.90
C ASP A 47 12.29 -16.64 17.75
N VAL A 48 11.35 -16.82 18.69
CA VAL A 48 10.44 -17.97 18.72
C VAL A 48 9.02 -17.54 18.35
N CYS A 49 8.46 -18.16 17.31
CA CYS A 49 7.09 -17.94 16.85
C CYS A 49 6.31 -19.25 16.80
N THR A 50 5.01 -19.18 17.12
CA THR A 50 4.05 -20.24 16.75
C THR A 50 3.88 -20.29 15.23
N PRO A 51 3.43 -21.42 14.65
CA PRO A 51 3.15 -21.52 13.22
C PRO A 51 2.19 -20.44 12.72
N GLU A 52 1.17 -20.11 13.54
CA GLU A 52 0.22 -19.04 13.25
C GLU A 52 0.89 -17.66 13.26
N GLY A 53 1.70 -17.35 14.27
CA GLY A 53 2.46 -16.09 14.34
C GLY A 53 3.40 -15.91 13.15
N HIS A 54 4.04 -16.98 12.69
CA HIS A 54 4.93 -16.93 11.51
C HIS A 54 4.18 -16.66 10.20
N HIS A 55 2.99 -17.25 10.04
CA HIS A 55 2.12 -16.98 8.90
C HIS A 55 1.67 -15.52 8.86
N TRP A 56 1.24 -14.97 10.01
CA TRP A 56 0.78 -13.58 10.07
C TRP A 56 1.92 -12.57 9.88
N ALA A 57 3.10 -12.86 10.44
CA ALA A 57 4.30 -12.02 10.27
C ALA A 57 4.75 -11.87 8.81
N THR A 58 4.54 -12.90 8.01
CA THR A 58 4.86 -12.88 6.57
C THR A 58 3.71 -12.30 5.73
N ALA A 59 2.46 -12.41 6.18
CA ALA A 59 1.29 -11.90 5.47
C ALA A 59 1.10 -10.38 5.57
N PHE A 60 1.35 -9.76 6.74
CA PHE A 60 1.16 -8.31 6.93
C PHE A 60 1.93 -7.40 5.94
N PRO A 61 3.23 -7.65 5.65
CA PRO A 61 3.97 -6.94 4.60
C PRO A 61 3.27 -6.96 3.24
N MET A 62 2.78 -8.14 2.85
CA MET A 62 2.16 -8.33 1.54
C MET A 62 0.80 -7.64 1.47
N ILE A 63 -0.01 -7.74 2.53
CA ILE A 63 -1.31 -7.08 2.63
C ILE A 63 -1.15 -5.55 2.53
N ALA A 64 -0.21 -4.98 3.30
CA ALA A 64 0.09 -3.55 3.28
C ALA A 64 0.50 -3.07 1.89
N LEU A 65 1.38 -3.82 1.21
CA LEU A 65 1.88 -3.46 -0.11
C LEU A 65 0.78 -3.53 -1.18
N ILE A 66 0.01 -4.62 -1.19
CA ILE A 66 -1.10 -4.80 -2.14
C ILE A 66 -2.14 -3.69 -1.96
N ALA A 67 -2.49 -3.36 -0.72
CA ALA A 67 -3.44 -2.29 -0.43
C ALA A 67 -2.95 -0.92 -0.94
N ALA A 68 -1.69 -0.57 -0.66
CA ALA A 68 -1.10 0.69 -1.09
C ALA A 68 -1.03 0.82 -2.63
N VAL A 69 -0.63 -0.25 -3.31
CA VAL A 69 -0.62 -0.30 -4.79
C VAL A 69 -2.03 -0.15 -5.34
N THR A 70 -2.99 -0.88 -4.77
CA THR A 70 -4.39 -0.86 -5.21
C THR A 70 -4.98 0.54 -5.09
N ILE A 71 -4.80 1.22 -3.96
CA ILE A 71 -5.29 2.58 -3.74
C ILE A 71 -4.61 3.59 -4.68
N SER A 72 -3.30 3.45 -4.91
CA SER A 72 -2.58 4.28 -5.87
C SER A 72 -3.16 4.15 -7.29
N LEU A 73 -3.46 2.92 -7.72
CA LEU A 73 -4.04 2.66 -9.04
C LEU A 73 -5.49 3.17 -9.14
N ILE A 74 -6.30 2.98 -8.08
CA ILE A 74 -7.67 3.49 -8.03
C ILE A 74 -7.70 5.01 -8.18
N SER A 75 -6.74 5.73 -7.59
CA SER A 75 -6.63 7.19 -7.76
C SER A 75 -6.44 7.58 -9.24
N ALA A 76 -5.54 6.91 -9.96
CA ALA A 76 -5.33 7.14 -11.39
C ALA A 76 -6.56 6.79 -12.24
N VAL A 77 -7.23 5.69 -11.92
CA VAL A 77 -8.48 5.29 -12.60
C VAL A 77 -9.59 6.29 -12.32
N ALA A 78 -9.76 6.75 -11.09
CA ALA A 78 -10.78 7.74 -10.73
C ALA A 78 -10.58 9.05 -11.49
N VAL A 79 -9.34 9.55 -11.60
CA VAL A 79 -9.04 10.78 -12.35
C VAL A 79 -9.33 10.63 -13.84
N THR A 80 -9.08 9.45 -14.42
CA THR A 80 -9.34 9.20 -15.85
C THR A 80 -10.82 9.03 -16.15
N VAL A 81 -11.55 8.24 -15.34
CA VAL A 81 -12.98 7.92 -15.52
C VAL A 81 -13.88 9.11 -15.20
N VAL A 82 -13.65 9.78 -14.06
CA VAL A 82 -14.47 10.92 -13.59
C VAL A 82 -14.08 12.24 -14.29
N LYS A 83 -13.05 12.22 -15.15
CA LYS A 83 -12.52 13.39 -15.86
C LYS A 83 -12.12 14.54 -14.91
N LEU A 84 -11.55 14.19 -13.75
CA LEU A 84 -11.04 15.15 -12.78
C LEU A 84 -9.78 15.86 -13.31
N PRO A 85 -9.42 17.03 -12.75
CA PRO A 85 -8.15 17.68 -13.08
C PRO A 85 -6.97 16.76 -12.75
N THR A 86 -5.99 16.63 -13.64
CA THR A 86 -4.91 15.64 -13.48
C THR A 86 -4.08 15.82 -12.21
N ALA A 87 -4.01 17.04 -11.67
CA ALA A 87 -3.35 17.31 -10.40
C ALA A 87 -3.90 16.46 -9.23
N TRP A 88 -5.16 16.04 -9.29
CA TRP A 88 -5.79 15.20 -8.26
C TRP A 88 -5.19 13.80 -8.15
N VAL A 89 -4.48 13.32 -9.19
CA VAL A 89 -3.86 11.99 -9.15
C VAL A 89 -2.86 11.86 -7.99
N TRP A 90 -2.20 12.97 -7.65
CA TRP A 90 -1.20 13.05 -6.59
C TRP A 90 -1.75 12.81 -5.18
N ILE A 91 -3.06 12.97 -4.95
CA ILE A 91 -3.72 12.61 -3.70
C ILE A 91 -3.64 11.09 -3.46
N GLY A 92 -3.49 10.31 -4.53
CA GLY A 92 -3.31 8.87 -4.41
C GLY A 92 -2.06 8.45 -3.63
N ILE A 93 -0.98 9.24 -3.67
CA ILE A 93 0.26 8.92 -2.92
C ILE A 93 0.05 9.00 -1.40
N PRO A 94 -0.38 10.12 -0.80
CA PRO A 94 -0.62 10.18 0.64
C PRO A 94 -1.70 9.19 1.08
N LEU A 95 -2.71 8.94 0.25
CA LEU A 95 -3.73 7.94 0.55
C LEU A 95 -3.15 6.51 0.56
N ALA A 96 -2.30 6.18 -0.41
CA ALA A 96 -1.59 4.91 -0.47
C ALA A 96 -0.66 4.71 0.73
N ILE A 97 0.07 5.76 1.13
CA ILE A 97 0.90 5.76 2.34
C ILE A 97 0.04 5.49 3.57
N ALA A 98 -1.10 6.18 3.73
CA ALA A 98 -2.01 5.95 4.86
C ALA A 98 -2.52 4.50 4.89
N THR A 99 -2.94 3.95 3.74
CA THR A 99 -3.37 2.55 3.67
C THR A 99 -2.25 1.56 3.94
N TYR A 100 -1.03 1.84 3.48
CA TYR A 100 0.13 0.99 3.76
C TYR A 100 0.32 0.75 5.27
N PHE A 101 0.10 1.78 6.09
CA PHE A 101 0.19 1.64 7.55
C PHE A 101 -1.11 1.16 8.20
N LEU A 102 -2.27 1.58 7.71
CA LEU A 102 -3.56 1.27 8.36
C LEU A 102 -4.07 -0.14 8.07
N THR A 103 -3.87 -0.66 6.85
CA THR A 103 -4.38 -1.98 6.46
C THR A 103 -3.90 -3.12 7.37
N PRO A 104 -2.61 -3.24 7.75
CA PRO A 104 -2.20 -4.29 8.67
C PRO A 104 -2.84 -4.15 10.07
N LEU A 105 -3.06 -2.92 10.57
CA LEU A 105 -3.79 -2.70 11.82
C LEU A 105 -5.24 -3.17 11.71
N LEU A 106 -5.93 -2.85 10.61
CA LEU A 106 -7.29 -3.30 10.36
C LEU A 106 -7.37 -4.83 10.20
N ALA A 107 -6.40 -5.44 9.53
CA ALA A 107 -6.32 -6.89 9.37
C ALA A 107 -6.12 -7.59 10.72
N ASN A 108 -5.23 -7.05 11.57
CA ASN A 108 -5.03 -7.56 12.92
C ASN A 108 -6.30 -7.41 13.77
N TRP A 109 -6.95 -6.25 13.71
CA TRP A 109 -8.22 -6.04 14.42
C TRP A 109 -9.33 -6.98 13.95
N GLY A 110 -9.46 -7.20 12.64
CA GLY A 110 -10.42 -8.15 12.07
C GLY A 110 -10.19 -9.59 12.53
N HIS A 111 -8.92 -9.99 12.61
CA HIS A 111 -8.52 -11.29 13.15
C HIS A 111 -8.85 -11.40 14.65
N SER A 112 -8.47 -10.41 15.46
CA SER A 112 -8.79 -10.39 16.91
C SER A 112 -10.28 -10.34 17.20
N ALA A 113 -11.09 -9.79 16.30
CA ALA A 113 -12.55 -9.76 16.40
C ALA A 113 -13.22 -11.08 15.95
N GLY A 114 -12.45 -12.07 15.49
CA GLY A 114 -12.96 -13.36 15.03
C GLY A 114 -13.72 -13.29 13.71
N ILE A 115 -13.52 -12.22 12.93
CA ILE A 115 -14.18 -12.02 11.63
C ILE A 115 -13.45 -12.85 10.56
N TRP A 116 -12.18 -13.17 10.78
CA TRP A 116 -11.29 -13.91 9.87
C TRP A 116 -10.31 -14.82 10.64
#